data_AF-A0A316N273-F1
#
_entry.id   AF-A0A316N273-F1
#
_cell.length_a   1.000
_cell.length_b   1.000
_cell.length_c   1.000
_cell.angle_alpha   90.00
_cell.angle_beta   90.00
_cell.angle_gamma   90.00
#
_symmetry.space_group_name_H-M   'P 1'
#
loop_
_entity.id
_entity.type
_entity.pdbx_description
1 polymer ?
#
loop_
_entity_poly.entity_id
_entity_poly.type
_entity_poly.pdbx_seq_one_letter_code
_entity_poly.pdbx_strand_id
1 'polypeptide(L)'
;MTFEEFKKLALNPPFTNEPSVYRMDVFRIVEPDMDGDYYPKFGVRKRESFILPSFEEAKQFITTKEISKYDGAPIYCIHIYELPFGKDVIHTCCKRKWVFDGDGNLLEQSVCSSLFEDLDNPGGHFWGRSKDYIRFKPGDIVEVHDVENMEARLGIVLGLYNDIESCWSEYQKVAESCKEEGLSEENADDNYWLYACNDCYYVGYDSELEYGTSFPRTTDVFAPRFTIPDNLRQRLIKLHLG
;
A
#
# COMPACT_ATOMS: atom_id res chain seq x y z
N MET A 1 -5.82 -23.17 -13.10
CA MET A 1 -6.05 -23.07 -11.63
C MET A 1 -7.55 -23.01 -11.32
N THR A 2 -8.00 -23.53 -10.18
CA THR A 2 -9.37 -23.36 -9.62
C THR A 2 -9.45 -22.16 -8.66
N PHE A 3 -10.67 -21.67 -8.37
CA PHE A 3 -10.85 -20.58 -7.41
C PHE A 3 -10.31 -20.91 -6.01
N GLU A 4 -10.47 -22.15 -5.54
CA GLU A 4 -9.98 -22.56 -4.22
C GLU A 4 -8.43 -22.60 -4.16
N GLU A 5 -7.76 -22.98 -5.25
CA GLU A 5 -6.30 -22.92 -5.34
C GLU A 5 -5.81 -21.46 -5.35
N PHE A 6 -6.47 -20.61 -6.13
CA PHE A 6 -6.19 -19.17 -6.18
C PHE A 6 -6.37 -18.52 -4.81
N LYS A 7 -7.50 -18.78 -4.16
CA LYS A 7 -7.81 -18.29 -2.82
C LYS A 7 -6.79 -18.79 -1.79
N LYS A 8 -6.30 -20.02 -1.92
CA LYS A 8 -5.26 -20.56 -1.04
C LYS A 8 -3.94 -19.78 -1.19
N LEU A 9 -3.55 -19.42 -2.41
CA LEU A 9 -2.38 -18.56 -2.67
C LEU A 9 -2.58 -17.16 -2.08
N ALA A 10 -3.77 -16.58 -2.19
CA ALA A 10 -4.10 -15.28 -1.61
C ALA A 10 -4.06 -15.27 -0.07
N LEU A 11 -4.57 -16.33 0.56
CA LEU A 11 -4.59 -16.45 2.02
C LEU A 11 -3.23 -16.86 2.61
N ASN A 12 -2.38 -17.49 1.80
CA ASN A 12 -1.07 -17.98 2.22
C ASN A 12 -0.03 -17.64 1.14
N PRO A 13 0.24 -16.34 0.91
CA PRO A 13 1.15 -15.92 -0.14
C PRO A 13 2.55 -16.50 0.13
N PRO A 14 3.20 -17.06 -0.90
CA PRO A 14 4.50 -17.67 -0.71
C PRO A 14 5.57 -16.59 -0.50
N PHE A 15 6.34 -16.73 0.58
CA PHE A 15 7.51 -15.90 0.85
C PHE A 15 8.74 -16.78 0.99
N THR A 16 9.86 -16.31 0.43
CA THR A 16 11.15 -16.96 0.60
C THR A 16 11.71 -16.65 1.99
N ASN A 17 12.25 -17.65 2.68
CA ASN A 17 12.99 -17.42 3.92
C ASN A 17 14.47 -17.28 3.59
N GLU A 18 14.97 -16.05 3.60
CA GLU A 18 16.38 -15.75 3.31
C GLU A 18 16.90 -14.66 4.25
N PRO A 19 18.23 -14.59 4.47
CA PRO A 19 18.83 -13.53 5.29
C PRO A 19 18.42 -12.16 4.77
N SER A 20 17.92 -11.31 5.66
CA SER A 20 17.39 -10.00 5.30
C SER A 20 17.85 -8.94 6.30
N VAL A 21 17.93 -7.69 5.84
CA VAL A 21 18.09 -6.49 6.66
C VAL A 21 16.82 -5.65 6.57
N TYR A 22 16.58 -4.82 7.57
CA TYR A 22 15.34 -4.08 7.70
C TYR A 22 15.61 -2.58 7.61
N ARG A 23 15.11 -1.94 6.54
CA ARG A 23 15.13 -0.49 6.43
C ARG A 23 13.85 0.08 7.04
N MET A 24 13.97 0.98 7.98
CA MET A 24 12.85 1.70 8.57
C MET A 24 12.89 3.17 8.16
N ASP A 25 11.89 3.62 7.40
CA ASP A 25 11.72 5.00 6.97
C ASP A 25 10.62 5.68 7.79
N VAL A 26 10.92 6.86 8.31
CA VAL A 26 9.98 7.64 9.13
C VAL A 26 9.55 8.87 8.35
N PHE A 27 8.24 8.98 8.15
CA PHE A 27 7.61 10.10 7.47
C PHE A 27 6.97 11.00 8.50
N ARG A 28 7.22 12.32 8.41
CA ARG A 28 6.73 13.32 9.36
C ARG A 28 5.92 14.39 8.65
N ILE A 29 4.95 14.91 9.38
CA ILE A 29 4.13 16.03 8.93
C ILE A 29 5.01 17.27 8.86
N VAL A 30 4.90 18.00 7.76
CA VAL A 30 5.41 19.37 7.66
C VAL A 30 4.29 20.26 8.15
N GLU A 31 4.47 20.88 9.31
CA GLU A 31 3.51 21.84 9.84
C GLU A 31 3.32 22.98 8.82
N PRO A 32 2.07 23.39 8.56
CA PRO A 32 1.82 24.53 7.68
C PRO A 32 2.36 25.81 8.32
N ASP A 33 2.91 26.71 7.50
CA ASP A 33 3.54 27.97 7.97
C ASP A 33 2.54 28.96 8.61
N MET A 34 1.24 28.74 8.44
CA MET A 34 0.13 29.55 8.95
C MET A 34 -0.87 28.59 9.62
N ASP A 35 -1.77 29.09 10.50
CA ASP A 35 -2.91 28.35 11.11
C ASP A 35 -3.94 27.83 10.08
N GLY A 36 -3.47 27.30 8.95
CA GLY A 36 -4.24 26.78 7.85
C GLY A 36 -4.74 25.38 8.12
N ASP A 37 -5.88 25.07 7.51
CA ASP A 37 -6.41 23.72 7.50
C ASP A 37 -5.43 22.77 6.80
N TYR A 38 -5.16 21.62 7.42
CA TYR A 38 -4.33 20.56 6.83
C TYR A 38 -4.96 19.95 5.58
N TYR A 39 -6.28 20.09 5.40
CA TYR A 39 -6.97 19.60 4.21
C TYR A 39 -7.26 20.74 3.24
N PRO A 40 -7.23 20.46 1.93
CA PRO A 40 -7.30 19.14 1.28
C PRO A 40 -5.98 18.37 1.17
N LYS A 41 -4.85 19.02 1.44
CA LYS A 41 -3.53 18.39 1.40
C LYS A 41 -2.52 19.06 2.33
N PHE A 42 -1.56 18.27 2.82
CA PHE A 42 -0.48 18.76 3.67
C PHE A 42 0.84 18.04 3.38
N GLY A 43 1.95 18.69 3.69
CA GLY A 43 3.29 18.15 3.42
C GLY A 43 3.63 16.97 4.32
N VAL A 44 4.22 15.93 3.74
CA VAL A 44 4.75 14.76 4.45
C VAL A 44 6.15 14.47 3.93
N ARG A 45 7.15 14.49 4.82
CA ARG A 45 8.56 14.29 4.42
C ARG A 45 9.13 13.07 5.09
N LYS A 46 9.86 12.25 4.32
CA LYS A 46 10.81 11.30 4.90
C LYS A 46 11.90 12.08 5.61
N ARG A 47 11.99 11.96 6.93
CA ARG A 47 12.96 12.67 7.77
C ARG A 47 14.08 11.75 8.22
N GLU A 48 13.76 10.50 8.53
CA GLU A 48 14.73 9.51 8.98
C GLU A 48 14.68 8.20 8.18
N SER A 49 15.82 7.51 8.16
CA SER A 49 15.98 6.17 7.57
C SER A 49 16.99 5.40 8.42
N PHE A 50 16.59 4.26 8.96
CA PHE A 50 17.40 3.41 9.83
C PHE A 50 17.58 2.05 9.18
N ILE A 51 18.74 1.42 9.40
CA ILE A 51 18.99 0.03 9.02
C ILE A 51 19.12 -0.80 10.29
N LEU A 52 18.30 -1.83 10.42
CA LEU A 52 18.22 -2.70 11.57
C LEU A 52 18.40 -4.16 11.15
N PRO A 53 19.02 -5.00 11.99
CA PRO A 53 19.35 -6.38 11.64
C PRO A 53 18.15 -7.32 11.70
N SER A 54 17.04 -6.93 12.35
CA SER A 54 15.84 -7.76 12.44
C SER A 54 14.55 -6.94 12.51
N PHE A 55 13.42 -7.57 12.13
CA PHE A 55 12.09 -6.99 12.27
C PHE A 55 11.73 -6.71 13.74
N GLU A 56 12.13 -7.60 14.64
CA GLU A 56 11.88 -7.45 16.08
C GLU A 56 12.59 -6.24 16.67
N GLU A 57 13.85 -6.00 16.27
CA GLU A 57 14.57 -4.79 16.66
C GLU A 57 13.91 -3.53 16.07
N ALA A 58 13.40 -3.59 14.85
CA ALA A 58 12.66 -2.48 14.26
C ALA A 58 11.37 -2.15 15.03
N LYS A 59 10.58 -3.17 15.40
CA LYS A 59 9.42 -2.98 16.28
C LYS A 59 9.82 -2.45 17.65
N GLN A 60 10.91 -2.97 18.23
CA GLN A 60 11.41 -2.46 19.50
C GLN A 60 11.75 -0.98 19.39
N PHE A 61 12.44 -0.56 18.33
CA PHE A 61 12.82 0.83 18.09
C PHE A 61 11.61 1.78 18.02
N ILE A 62 10.50 1.33 17.42
CA ILE A 62 9.21 2.05 17.40
C ILE A 62 8.63 2.11 18.82
N THR A 63 8.47 0.96 19.48
CA THR A 63 7.79 0.86 20.79
C THR A 63 8.52 1.58 21.93
N THR A 64 9.86 1.62 21.90
CA THR A 64 10.68 2.36 22.87
C THR A 64 10.80 3.85 22.54
N LYS A 65 10.15 4.32 21.46
CA LYS A 65 10.16 5.72 21.01
C LYS A 65 11.56 6.28 20.75
N GLU A 66 12.50 5.43 20.31
CA GLU A 66 13.86 5.86 19.95
C GLU A 66 13.85 6.87 18.79
N ILE A 67 12.87 6.74 17.88
CA ILE A 67 12.63 7.66 16.75
C ILE A 67 12.44 9.11 17.21
N SER A 68 11.76 9.33 18.34
CA SER A 68 11.45 10.67 18.83
C SER A 68 12.68 11.44 19.32
N LYS A 69 13.85 10.80 19.43
CA LYS A 69 15.11 11.46 19.84
C LYS A 69 15.74 12.29 18.72
N TYR A 70 15.35 12.06 17.46
CA TYR A 70 15.99 12.67 16.29
C TYR A 70 15.27 13.93 15.79
N ASP A 71 13.93 13.89 15.78
CA ASP A 71 13.08 15.01 15.35
C ASP A 71 11.79 14.99 16.17
N GLY A 72 11.36 16.19 16.59
CA GLY A 72 10.15 16.42 17.38
C GLY A 72 8.89 16.62 16.53
N ALA A 73 9.01 16.77 15.21
CA ALA A 73 7.85 16.93 14.32
C ALA A 73 6.93 15.70 14.36
N PRO A 74 5.59 15.86 14.29
CA PRO A 74 4.66 14.75 14.36
C PRO A 74 4.93 13.67 13.30
N ILE A 75 4.93 12.40 13.70
CA ILE A 75 5.08 11.27 12.79
C ILE A 75 3.78 11.10 12.00
N TYR A 76 3.90 11.09 10.67
CA TYR A 76 2.81 10.76 9.76
C TYR A 76 2.59 9.24 9.71
N CYS A 77 3.62 8.50 9.33
CA CYS A 77 3.66 7.04 9.32
C CYS A 77 5.11 6.54 9.37
N ILE A 78 5.27 5.24 9.62
CA ILE A 78 6.56 4.54 9.60
C ILE A 78 6.46 3.36 8.64
N HIS A 79 7.40 3.24 7.71
CA HIS A 79 7.52 2.10 6.80
C HIS A 79 8.71 1.24 7.20
N ILE A 80 8.50 -0.06 7.40
CA ILE A 80 9.57 -1.04 7.52
C ILE A 80 9.61 -1.87 6.23
N TYR A 81 10.78 -1.96 5.62
CA TYR A 81 11.04 -2.75 4.42
C TYR A 81 12.00 -3.90 4.78
N GLU A 82 11.61 -5.13 4.50
CA GLU A 82 12.52 -6.28 4.51
C GLU A 82 13.25 -6.34 3.17
N LEU A 83 14.58 -6.24 3.23
CA LEU A 83 15.47 -6.21 2.08
C LEU A 83 16.36 -7.45 2.12
N PRO A 84 16.45 -8.24 1.03
CA PRO A 84 17.31 -9.42 0.98
C PRO A 84 18.78 -9.03 1.10
N PHE A 85 19.56 -9.83 1.82
CA PHE A 85 20.98 -9.60 1.98
C PHE A 85 21.76 -10.04 0.73
N GLY A 86 22.62 -9.16 0.20
CA GLY A 86 23.53 -9.49 -0.90
C GLY A 86 22.88 -9.52 -2.30
N LYS A 87 21.66 -8.99 -2.45
CA LYS A 87 20.96 -8.87 -3.73
C LYS A 87 20.83 -7.41 -4.16
N ASP A 88 20.64 -7.21 -5.47
CA ASP A 88 20.32 -5.90 -6.01
C ASP A 88 18.84 -5.57 -5.73
N VAL A 89 18.61 -4.46 -5.04
CA VAL A 89 17.28 -4.03 -4.61
C VAL A 89 17.11 -2.56 -4.96
N ILE A 90 16.29 -2.30 -5.98
CA ILE A 90 15.90 -0.93 -6.31
C ILE A 90 15.18 -0.33 -5.09
N HIS A 91 15.40 0.95 -4.82
CA HIS A 91 14.94 1.61 -3.60
C HIS A 91 13.44 1.49 -3.29
N THR A 92 12.60 1.28 -4.31
CA THR A 92 11.15 1.06 -4.23
C THR A 92 10.75 -0.39 -4.01
N CYS A 93 11.67 -1.33 -4.19
CA CYS A 93 11.42 -2.76 -4.11
C CYS A 93 11.77 -3.34 -2.73
N CYS A 94 11.05 -4.38 -2.32
CA CYS A 94 11.30 -5.11 -1.08
C CYS A 94 10.62 -6.48 -1.12
N LYS A 95 11.00 -7.36 -0.19
CA LYS A 95 10.30 -8.64 0.01
C LYS A 95 8.95 -8.43 0.66
N ARG A 96 8.96 -7.61 1.72
CA ARG A 96 7.79 -7.27 2.52
C ARG A 96 7.92 -5.84 3.01
N LYS A 97 6.77 -5.15 3.06
CA LYS A 97 6.61 -3.81 3.62
C LYS A 97 5.60 -3.89 4.76
N TRP A 98 5.92 -3.31 5.91
CA TRP A 98 4.97 -3.06 7.01
C TRP A 98 4.82 -1.56 7.19
N VAL A 99 3.61 -1.12 7.49
CA VAL A 99 3.25 0.28 7.69
C VAL A 99 2.65 0.45 9.06
N PHE A 100 3.22 1.35 9.84
CA PHE A 100 2.76 1.71 11.17
C PHE A 100 2.27 3.16 11.17
N ASP A 101 1.31 3.47 12.05
CA ASP A 101 0.92 4.85 12.33
C ASP A 101 1.97 5.57 13.20
N GLY A 102 1.72 6.85 13.49
CA GLY A 102 2.59 7.66 14.35
C GLY A 102 2.63 7.22 15.82
N ASP A 103 1.68 6.40 16.26
CA ASP A 103 1.60 5.85 17.62
C ASP A 103 2.30 4.46 17.72
N GLY A 104 2.71 3.90 16.59
CA GLY A 104 3.41 2.62 16.50
C GLY A 104 2.50 1.40 16.35
N ASN A 105 1.22 1.59 15.99
CA ASN A 105 0.33 0.48 15.67
C ASN A 105 0.55 0.03 14.21
N LEU A 106 0.61 -1.29 14.00
CA LEU A 106 0.67 -1.85 12.65
C LEU A 106 -0.66 -1.61 11.93
N LEU A 107 -0.62 -0.88 10.82
CA LEU A 107 -1.77 -0.60 9.98
C LEU A 107 -1.87 -1.59 8.81
N GLU A 108 -0.77 -1.85 8.12
CA GLU A 108 -0.80 -2.59 6.87
C GLU A 108 0.48 -3.39 6.64
N GLN A 109 0.36 -4.50 5.91
CA GLN A 109 1.49 -5.30 5.45
C GLN A 109 1.31 -5.67 3.96
N SER A 110 2.36 -5.58 3.15
CA SER A 110 2.33 -6.10 1.78
C SER A 110 2.24 -7.63 1.79
N VAL A 111 1.46 -8.17 0.86
CA VAL A 111 1.17 -9.61 0.81
C VAL A 111 1.98 -10.36 -0.25
N CYS A 112 2.80 -9.68 -1.02
CA CYS A 112 3.75 -10.32 -1.95
C CYS A 112 5.02 -9.47 -2.09
N SER A 113 6.03 -10.08 -2.71
CA SER A 113 7.30 -9.43 -3.02
C SER A 113 7.15 -8.45 -4.19
N SER A 114 7.97 -7.41 -4.19
CA SER A 114 8.13 -6.51 -5.32
C SER A 114 9.54 -6.56 -5.91
N LEU A 115 10.33 -7.58 -5.56
CA LEU A 115 11.64 -7.82 -6.14
C LEU A 115 11.51 -8.32 -7.58
N PHE A 116 12.38 -7.86 -8.47
CA PHE A 116 12.35 -8.26 -9.89
C PHE A 116 12.49 -9.77 -10.09
N GLU A 117 13.35 -10.43 -9.31
CA GLU A 117 13.55 -11.88 -9.38
C GLU A 117 12.31 -12.70 -8.97
N ASP A 118 11.38 -12.08 -8.23
CA ASP A 118 10.17 -12.74 -7.77
C ASP A 118 8.98 -12.52 -8.73
N LEU A 119 9.07 -11.59 -9.69
CA LEU A 119 7.95 -11.20 -10.55
C LEU A 119 7.43 -12.33 -11.44
N ASP A 120 8.30 -13.26 -11.83
CA ASP A 120 7.94 -14.44 -12.64
C ASP A 120 7.60 -15.66 -11.77
N ASN A 121 7.40 -15.47 -10.47
CA ASN A 121 7.09 -16.52 -9.52
C ASN A 121 5.80 -16.21 -8.75
N PRO A 122 5.05 -17.24 -8.29
CA PRO A 122 3.87 -17.03 -7.45
C PRO A 122 4.07 -16.16 -6.21
N GLY A 123 5.31 -15.98 -5.73
CA GLY A 123 5.66 -15.11 -4.59
C GLY A 123 5.76 -13.62 -4.91
N GLY A 124 5.96 -13.26 -6.18
CA GLY A 124 5.85 -11.87 -6.66
C GLY A 124 4.42 -11.50 -7.03
N HIS A 125 3.54 -12.49 -7.20
CA HIS A 125 2.17 -12.24 -7.61
C HIS A 125 1.25 -11.80 -6.47
N PHE A 126 0.44 -10.79 -6.74
CA PHE A 126 -0.64 -10.35 -5.85
C PHE A 126 -1.93 -11.09 -6.20
N TRP A 127 -2.36 -11.95 -5.28
CA TRP A 127 -3.53 -12.83 -5.44
C TRP A 127 -4.80 -12.27 -4.79
N GLY A 128 -4.77 -11.02 -4.31
CA GLY A 128 -5.87 -10.39 -3.59
C GLY A 128 -5.81 -10.57 -2.07
N ARG A 129 -6.65 -9.80 -1.37
CA ARG A 129 -6.79 -9.79 0.09
C ARG A 129 -8.12 -10.38 0.50
N SER A 130 -8.12 -11.09 1.63
CA SER A 130 -9.39 -11.38 2.29
C SER A 130 -10.06 -10.07 2.71
N LYS A 131 -11.39 -10.02 2.59
CA LYS A 131 -12.23 -8.87 2.97
C LYS A 131 -12.06 -8.47 4.43
N ASP A 132 -11.70 -9.41 5.30
CA ASP A 132 -11.44 -9.15 6.72
C ASP A 132 -10.16 -8.30 6.95
N TYR A 133 -9.25 -8.26 5.97
CA TYR A 133 -8.00 -7.50 6.02
C TYR A 133 -8.04 -6.24 5.13
N ILE A 134 -9.18 -5.92 4.50
CA ILE A 134 -9.35 -4.68 3.74
C ILE A 134 -9.84 -3.59 4.71
N ARG A 135 -9.03 -2.54 4.86
CA ARG A 135 -9.24 -1.48 5.89
C ARG A 135 -10.33 -0.48 5.53
N PHE A 136 -10.47 -0.15 4.25
CA PHE A 136 -11.38 0.88 3.77
C PHE A 136 -12.37 0.30 2.77
N LYS A 137 -13.59 0.85 2.76
CA LYS A 137 -14.68 0.46 1.87
C LYS A 137 -15.03 1.61 0.94
N PRO A 138 -15.66 1.34 -0.21
CA PRO A 138 -16.23 2.39 -1.05
C PRO A 138 -17.11 3.34 -0.22
N GLY A 139 -16.88 4.64 -0.38
CA GLY A 139 -17.51 5.72 0.38
C GLY A 139 -16.67 6.25 1.55
N ASP A 140 -15.65 5.52 2.01
CA ASP A 140 -14.76 6.00 3.06
C ASP A 140 -13.86 7.13 2.55
N ILE A 141 -13.78 8.21 3.33
CA ILE A 141 -12.83 9.30 3.08
C ILE A 141 -11.49 8.93 3.71
N VAL A 142 -10.40 9.08 2.96
CA VAL A 142 -9.06 8.59 3.31
C VAL A 142 -7.99 9.65 3.03
N GLU A 143 -6.86 9.53 3.71
CA GLU A 143 -5.60 10.20 3.37
C GLU A 143 -4.78 9.29 2.45
N VAL A 144 -4.41 9.78 1.27
CA VAL A 144 -3.47 9.11 0.37
C VAL A 144 -2.11 9.77 0.50
N HIS A 145 -1.11 9.00 0.92
CA HIS A 145 0.27 9.44 0.97
C HIS A 145 0.89 9.36 -0.42
N ASP A 146 1.00 10.50 -1.08
CA ASP A 146 1.74 10.64 -2.32
C ASP A 146 3.23 10.77 -1.98
N VAL A 147 3.92 9.63 -2.00
CA VAL A 147 5.35 9.53 -1.70
C VAL A 147 6.20 10.29 -2.73
N GLU A 148 5.73 10.42 -3.97
CA GLU A 148 6.46 11.12 -5.03
C GLU A 148 6.44 12.64 -4.81
N ASN A 149 5.25 13.17 -4.51
CA ASN A 149 5.07 14.60 -4.25
C ASN A 149 5.31 15.00 -2.79
N MET A 150 5.56 14.02 -1.91
CA MET A 150 5.87 14.22 -0.49
C MET A 150 4.76 14.98 0.24
N GLU A 151 3.53 14.53 0.03
CA GLU A 151 2.32 15.09 0.63
C GLU A 151 1.27 14.02 0.91
N ALA A 152 0.35 14.31 1.82
CA ALA A 152 -0.86 13.54 2.03
C ALA A 152 -2.05 14.32 1.49
N ARG A 153 -2.94 13.63 0.78
CA ARG A 153 -4.12 14.22 0.14
C ARG A 153 -5.40 13.53 0.57
N LEU A 154 -6.44 14.31 0.79
CA LEU A 154 -7.75 13.76 1.10
C LEU A 154 -8.41 13.23 -0.19
N GLY A 155 -8.93 12.00 -0.13
CA GLY A 155 -9.68 11.38 -1.21
C GLY A 155 -10.82 10.53 -0.68
N ILE A 156 -11.62 9.95 -1.59
CA ILE A 156 -12.70 9.03 -1.25
C ILE A 156 -12.49 7.70 -1.99
N VAL A 157 -12.65 6.58 -1.28
CA VAL A 157 -12.58 5.27 -1.91
C VAL A 157 -13.81 5.10 -2.80
N LEU A 158 -13.60 4.86 -4.09
CA LEU A 158 -14.64 4.62 -5.08
C LEU A 158 -14.84 3.13 -5.35
N GLY A 159 -13.77 2.34 -5.23
CA GLY A 159 -13.81 0.91 -5.52
C GLY A 159 -12.65 0.14 -4.89
N LEU A 160 -12.80 -1.18 -4.87
CA LEU A 160 -11.79 -2.12 -4.43
C LEU A 160 -11.27 -2.88 -5.66
N TYR A 161 -9.95 -2.98 -5.77
CA TYR A 161 -9.26 -3.78 -6.78
C TYR A 161 -8.27 -4.74 -6.13
N ASN A 162 -8.43 -4.93 -4.83
CA ASN A 162 -7.49 -5.63 -3.96
C ASN A 162 -8.12 -6.82 -3.24
N ASP A 163 -9.38 -7.17 -3.50
CA ASP A 163 -10.01 -8.38 -2.95
C ASP A 163 -9.79 -9.61 -3.83
N ILE A 164 -9.85 -10.79 -3.22
CA ILE A 164 -9.62 -12.09 -3.88
C ILE A 164 -10.56 -12.28 -5.07
N GLU A 165 -11.84 -11.91 -4.93
CA GLU A 165 -12.82 -12.13 -5.99
C GLU A 165 -12.57 -11.25 -7.22
N SER A 166 -12.22 -9.98 -7.02
CA SER A 166 -11.78 -9.09 -8.10
C SER A 166 -10.52 -9.62 -8.80
N CYS A 167 -9.51 -10.01 -8.02
CA CYS A 167 -8.26 -10.57 -8.54
C CYS A 167 -8.49 -11.88 -9.33
N TRP A 168 -9.39 -12.74 -8.85
CA TRP A 168 -9.80 -13.96 -9.54
C TRP A 168 -10.50 -13.65 -10.87
N SER A 169 -11.40 -12.67 -10.89
CA SER A 169 -12.06 -12.25 -12.13
C SER A 169 -11.07 -11.79 -13.18
N GLU A 170 -10.00 -11.08 -12.79
CA GLU A 170 -8.93 -10.69 -13.71
C GLU A 170 -8.13 -11.90 -14.21
N TYR A 171 -7.80 -12.83 -13.31
CA TYR A 171 -7.15 -14.09 -13.71
C TYR A 171 -7.97 -14.88 -14.73
N GLN A 172 -9.30 -14.94 -14.57
CA GLN A 172 -10.16 -15.63 -15.53
C GLN A 172 -10.11 -14.99 -16.92
N LYS A 173 -10.03 -13.67 -17.02
CA LYS A 173 -9.87 -12.97 -18.31
C LYS A 173 -8.54 -13.31 -18.97
N VAL A 174 -7.45 -13.36 -18.20
CA VAL A 174 -6.14 -13.80 -18.70
C VAL A 174 -6.21 -15.24 -19.20
N ALA A 175 -6.82 -16.14 -18.42
CA ALA A 175 -6.97 -17.54 -18.81
C ALA A 175 -7.82 -17.72 -20.07
N GLU A 176 -8.88 -16.93 -20.24
CA GLU A 176 -9.68 -16.92 -21.47
C GLU A 176 -8.88 -16.41 -22.67
N SER A 177 -8.13 -15.30 -22.51
CA SER A 177 -7.24 -14.78 -23.55
C SER A 177 -6.19 -15.82 -23.99
N CYS A 178 -5.56 -16.53 -23.04
CA CYS A 178 -4.62 -17.60 -23.37
C CYS A 178 -5.28 -18.72 -24.18
N LYS A 179 -6.52 -19.10 -23.84
CA LYS A 179 -7.28 -20.12 -24.59
C LYS A 179 -7.59 -19.67 -26.01
N GLU A 180 -7.97 -18.42 -26.20
CA GLU A 180 -8.24 -17.84 -27.53
C GLU A 180 -6.98 -17.84 -28.41
N GLU A 181 -5.80 -17.68 -27.81
CA GLU A 181 -4.50 -17.76 -28.49
C GLU A 181 -3.98 -19.19 -28.70
N GLY A 182 -4.73 -20.21 -28.26
CA GLY A 182 -4.34 -21.61 -28.36
C GLY A 182 -3.24 -22.03 -27.38
N LEU A 183 -3.01 -21.23 -26.33
CA LEU A 183 -2.09 -21.52 -25.24
C LEU A 183 -2.76 -22.42 -24.18
N SER A 184 -1.94 -23.09 -23.39
CA SER A 184 -2.40 -23.94 -22.30
C SER A 184 -2.84 -23.12 -21.08
N GLU A 185 -3.57 -23.72 -20.14
CA GLU A 185 -3.92 -23.05 -18.88
C GLU A 185 -2.69 -22.72 -18.01
N GLU A 186 -1.58 -23.46 -18.15
CA GLU A 186 -0.32 -23.14 -17.45
C GLU A 186 0.23 -21.78 -17.91
N ASN A 187 -0.04 -21.38 -19.15
CA ASN A 187 0.33 -20.05 -19.63
C ASN A 187 -0.47 -18.94 -18.95
N ALA A 188 -1.66 -19.21 -18.40
CA ALA A 188 -2.42 -18.18 -17.69
C ALA A 188 -1.77 -17.81 -16.34
N ASP A 189 -1.14 -18.78 -15.68
CA ASP A 189 -0.40 -18.55 -14.44
C ASP A 189 0.83 -17.68 -14.71
N ASP A 190 1.57 -17.99 -15.77
CA ASP A 190 2.71 -17.18 -16.22
C ASP A 190 2.29 -15.78 -16.70
N ASN A 191 1.08 -15.64 -17.27
CA ASN A 191 0.59 -14.36 -17.81
C ASN A 191 -0.23 -13.54 -16.81
N TYR A 192 -0.31 -13.95 -15.55
CA TYR A 192 -1.03 -13.22 -14.51
C TYR A 192 -0.09 -12.26 -13.76
N TRP A 193 0.06 -11.03 -14.27
CA TRP A 193 1.12 -10.10 -13.85
C TRP A 193 0.73 -9.10 -12.74
N LEU A 194 -0.15 -9.44 -11.80
CA LEU A 194 -0.39 -8.55 -10.66
C LEU A 194 0.74 -8.70 -9.65
N TYR A 195 1.32 -7.62 -9.16
CA TYR A 195 2.38 -7.62 -8.13
C TYR A 195 2.02 -6.68 -6.97
N ALA A 196 2.91 -6.53 -5.99
CA ALA A 196 2.62 -5.75 -4.78
C ALA A 196 2.19 -4.28 -5.05
N CYS A 197 2.48 -3.73 -6.22
CA CYS A 197 1.99 -2.39 -6.60
C CYS A 197 0.50 -2.38 -6.99
N ASN A 198 -0.05 -3.52 -7.42
CA ASN A 198 -1.44 -3.70 -7.81
C ASN A 198 -2.36 -3.99 -6.62
N ASP A 199 -1.80 -4.15 -5.42
CA ASP A 199 -2.57 -4.14 -4.18
C ASP A 199 -3.02 -2.70 -3.87
N CYS A 200 -4.08 -2.26 -4.53
CA CYS A 200 -4.51 -0.86 -4.54
C CYS A 200 -6.02 -0.65 -4.26
N TYR A 201 -6.34 0.55 -3.80
CA TYR A 201 -7.70 1.07 -3.81
C TYR A 201 -7.93 1.87 -5.09
N TYR A 202 -9.18 2.04 -5.53
CA TYR A 202 -9.54 3.07 -6.50
C TYR A 202 -10.07 4.29 -5.76
N VAL A 203 -9.37 5.41 -5.86
CA VAL A 203 -9.63 6.61 -5.05
C VAL A 203 -9.94 7.80 -5.95
N GLY A 204 -11.00 8.55 -5.61
CA GLY A 204 -11.35 9.82 -6.22
C GLY A 204 -10.89 11.01 -5.39
N TYR A 205 -10.56 12.11 -6.07
CA TYR A 205 -10.11 13.37 -5.45
C TYR A 205 -11.03 14.51 -5.86
N ASP A 206 -11.02 15.60 -5.08
CA ASP A 206 -11.76 16.81 -5.44
C ASP A 206 -11.25 17.38 -6.77
N SER A 207 -12.11 17.32 -7.79
CA SER A 207 -11.83 17.69 -9.18
C SER A 207 -11.54 19.17 -9.38
N GLU A 208 -11.91 20.04 -8.43
CA GLU A 208 -11.56 21.46 -8.48
C GLU A 208 -10.06 21.70 -8.22
N LEU A 209 -9.32 20.67 -7.78
CA LEU A 209 -7.93 20.78 -7.37
C LEU A 209 -7.00 19.81 -8.12
N GLU A 210 -7.47 18.61 -8.52
CA GLU A 210 -6.61 17.56 -9.13
C GLU A 210 -7.33 16.68 -10.17
N TYR A 211 -6.55 15.90 -10.94
CA TYR A 211 -7.08 14.92 -11.90
C TYR A 211 -7.81 13.78 -11.18
N GLY A 212 -9.13 13.90 -11.09
CA GLY A 212 -10.16 12.84 -11.05
C GLY A 212 -9.96 11.70 -10.05
N THR A 213 -9.08 10.75 -10.37
CA THR A 213 -8.95 9.47 -9.66
C THR A 213 -7.55 8.87 -9.78
N SER A 214 -7.14 8.01 -8.83
CA SER A 214 -5.89 7.25 -8.88
C SER A 214 -6.05 5.85 -8.26
N PHE A 215 -4.97 5.06 -8.32
CA PHE A 215 -4.90 3.70 -7.76
C PHE A 215 -3.81 3.59 -6.68
N PRO A 216 -3.95 4.24 -5.51
CA PRO A 216 -2.91 4.20 -4.49
C PRO A 216 -2.81 2.81 -3.87
N ARG A 217 -1.58 2.38 -3.60
CA ARG A 217 -1.31 1.11 -2.90
C ARG A 217 -1.98 1.12 -1.54
N THR A 218 -2.45 -0.03 -1.08
CA THR A 218 -3.05 -0.19 0.26
C THR A 218 -2.15 0.33 1.37
N THR A 219 -0.84 0.13 1.23
CA THR A 219 0.20 0.59 2.16
C THR A 219 0.39 2.12 2.20
N ASP A 220 -0.20 2.86 1.25
CA ASP A 220 -0.09 4.32 1.17
C ASP A 220 -1.43 5.02 1.44
N VAL A 221 -2.47 4.29 1.89
CA VAL A 221 -3.78 4.84 2.26
C VAL A 221 -4.01 4.75 3.77
N PHE A 222 -4.50 5.84 4.37
CA PHE A 222 -4.63 6.04 5.80
C PHE A 222 -6.00 6.63 6.15
N ALA A 223 -6.42 6.48 7.41
CA ALA A 223 -7.58 7.18 7.92
C ALA A 223 -7.26 8.69 8.04
N PRO A 224 -8.22 9.59 7.79
CA PRO A 224 -8.04 11.02 8.00
C PRO A 224 -7.70 11.31 9.46
N ARG A 225 -6.58 12.00 9.71
CA ARG A 225 -6.13 12.33 11.07
C ARG A 225 -6.66 13.65 11.59
N PHE A 226 -6.98 14.58 10.69
CA PHE A 226 -7.45 15.91 11.04
C PHE A 226 -8.97 16.02 10.88
N THR A 227 -9.54 17.11 11.40
CA THR A 227 -10.97 17.38 11.18
C THR A 227 -11.18 17.76 9.72
N ILE A 228 -12.08 17.06 9.04
CA ILE A 228 -12.42 17.33 7.64
C ILE A 228 -13.46 18.45 7.58
N PRO A 229 -13.20 19.57 6.88
CA PRO A 229 -14.19 20.62 6.65
C PRO A 229 -15.45 20.09 5.96
N ASP A 230 -16.63 20.51 6.41
CA ASP A 230 -17.92 20.01 5.91
C ASP A 230 -18.10 20.21 4.40
N ASN A 231 -17.64 21.35 3.88
CA ASN A 231 -17.69 21.66 2.45
C ASN A 231 -16.84 20.70 1.61
N LEU A 232 -15.68 20.25 2.13
CA LEU A 232 -14.81 19.29 1.45
C LEU A 232 -15.40 17.87 1.55
N ARG A 233 -15.92 17.50 2.73
CA ARG A 233 -16.64 16.24 2.93
C ARG A 233 -17.80 16.08 1.95
N GLN A 234 -18.64 17.10 1.80
CA GLN A 234 -19.78 17.07 0.88
C GLN A 234 -19.35 16.92 -0.58
N ARG A 235 -18.25 17.57 -0.99
CA ARG A 235 -17.70 17.44 -2.34
C ARG A 235 -17.21 16.03 -2.63
N LEU A 236 -16.43 15.43 -1.72
CA LEU A 236 -15.96 14.06 -1.86
C LEU A 236 -17.12 13.05 -1.92
N ILE A 237 -18.12 13.19 -1.05
CA ILE A 237 -19.29 12.28 -1.05
C ILE A 237 -20.03 12.32 -2.39
N LYS A 238 -20.13 13.49 -3.05
CA LYS A 238 -20.77 13.59 -4.38
C LYS A 238 -20.06 12.76 -5.44
N LEU A 239 -18.73 12.60 -5.36
CA LEU A 239 -17.96 11.79 -6.31
C LEU A 239 -18.25 10.30 -6.17
N HIS A 240 -18.63 9.83 -4.99
CA HIS A 240 -19.00 8.42 -4.78
C HIS A 240 -20.42 8.10 -5.25
N LEU A 241 -21.30 9.11 -5.29
CA LEU A 241 -22.71 8.94 -5.67
C LEU A 241 -22.98 9.16 -7.16
N GLY A 242 -22.03 9.75 -7.90
CA GLY A 242 -22.12 10.02 -9.34
C GLY A 242 -21.39 8.98 -10.16
#